data_AF-A0AAP8U315-F1
#
_entry.id   AF-A0AAP8U315-F1
#
_cell.length_a   1.000
_cell.length_b   1.000
_cell.length_c   1.000
_cell.angle_alpha   90.00
_cell.angle_beta   90.00
_cell.angle_gamma   90.00
#
_symmetry.space_group_name_H-M   'P 1'
#
loop_
_entity.id
_entity.type
_entity.pdbx_description
1 polymer ?
#
loop_
_entity_poly.entity_id
_entity_poly.type
_entity_poly.pdbx_seq_one_letter_code
_entity_poly.pdbx_strand_id
1 'polypeptide(L)'
;QIANYYYFNFYGETSPPEIKDFTATWAASDRVSLKFSAERAATIEVYRDSEKIADLPGTSTWFDDTKFKPSTTPYNYKIIARNGDKQDESPVHSIRTASNAAIKDLKVTSKKKTSVSFAWSKVLEAEKYKVDIKIIRKETGETETSSKETTSTSLVVDGLKT
;
A
#
# COMPACT_ATOMS: atom_id res chain seq x y z
N GLN A 1 -20.51 48.69 -51.87
CA GLN A 1 -19.73 48.54 -50.61
C GLN A 1 -19.76 47.06 -50.27
N ILE A 2 -18.63 46.35 -50.38
CA ILE A 2 -18.55 44.90 -50.16
C ILE A 2 -18.13 44.70 -48.71
N ALA A 3 -18.95 44.02 -47.90
CA ALA A 3 -18.62 43.71 -46.51
C ALA A 3 -17.69 42.49 -46.48
N ASN A 4 -16.46 42.69 -46.02
CA ASN A 4 -15.54 41.60 -45.72
C ASN A 4 -15.87 41.05 -44.32
N TYR A 5 -16.31 39.79 -44.26
CA TYR A 5 -16.42 39.04 -43.02
C TYR A 5 -15.07 38.46 -42.67
N TYR A 6 -14.44 38.97 -41.61
CA TYR A 6 -13.25 38.37 -41.03
C TYR A 6 -13.69 37.26 -40.07
N TYR A 7 -13.35 36.01 -40.39
CA TYR A 7 -13.44 34.89 -39.46
C TYR A 7 -12.25 34.96 -38.50
N PHE A 8 -12.49 35.35 -37.25
CA PHE A 8 -11.53 35.14 -36.17
C PHE A 8 -11.65 33.70 -35.69
N ASN A 9 -10.72 32.84 -36.09
CA ASN A 9 -10.53 31.54 -35.45
C ASN A 9 -9.81 31.77 -34.11
N PHE A 10 -10.57 31.76 -33.01
CA PHE A 10 -9.98 31.65 -31.68
C PHE A 10 -9.49 30.21 -31.49
N TYR A 11 -8.19 29.97 -31.71
CA TYR A 11 -7.53 28.83 -31.09
C TYR A 11 -7.42 29.15 -29.60
N GLY A 12 -8.48 28.84 -28.84
CA GLY A 12 -8.46 29.00 -27.39
C GLY A 12 -7.37 28.10 -26.84
N GLU A 13 -6.21 28.68 -26.48
CA GLU A 13 -5.20 27.94 -25.74
C GLU A 13 -5.84 27.41 -24.46
N THR A 14 -5.80 26.09 -24.28
CA THR A 14 -6.22 25.50 -23.01
C THR A 14 -5.29 25.99 -21.90
N SER A 15 -5.80 26.31 -20.72
CA SER A 15 -4.93 26.62 -19.57
C SER A 15 -4.23 25.33 -19.08
N PRO A 16 -2.98 25.38 -18.59
CA PRO A 16 -2.33 24.22 -18.02
C PRO A 16 -3.16 23.59 -16.88
N PRO A 17 -3.21 22.25 -16.79
CA PRO A 17 -3.78 21.60 -15.62
C PRO A 17 -2.95 21.91 -14.37
N GLU A 18 -3.53 21.68 -13.19
CA GLU A 18 -2.83 21.91 -11.91
C GLU A 18 -3.25 20.85 -10.89
N ILE A 19 -2.28 20.08 -10.42
CA ILE A 19 -2.49 19.01 -9.44
C ILE A 19 -2.32 19.57 -8.02
N LYS A 20 -3.25 19.21 -7.14
CA LYS A 20 -3.22 19.55 -5.71
C LYS A 20 -3.51 18.32 -4.85
N ASP A 21 -3.06 18.40 -3.60
CA ASP A 21 -3.39 17.44 -2.54
C ASP A 21 -3.10 15.97 -2.86
N PHE A 22 -2.11 15.71 -3.75
CA PHE A 22 -1.74 14.35 -4.11
C PHE A 22 -1.12 13.62 -2.91
N THR A 23 -1.78 12.55 -2.50
CA THR A 23 -1.35 11.67 -1.41
C THR A 23 -1.55 10.21 -1.80
N ALA A 24 -0.66 9.34 -1.35
CA ALA A 24 -0.81 7.89 -1.46
C ALA A 24 -0.87 7.30 -0.06
N THR A 25 -1.88 6.48 0.22
CA THR A 25 -2.09 5.89 1.53
C THR A 25 -2.23 4.37 1.44
N TRP A 26 -1.58 3.67 2.36
CA TRP A 26 -1.80 2.25 2.54
C TRP A 26 -3.13 2.05 3.26
N ALA A 27 -4.14 1.56 2.53
CA ALA A 27 -5.52 1.54 3.00
C ALA A 27 -5.98 0.15 3.50
N ALA A 28 -5.27 -0.92 3.13
CA ALA A 28 -5.46 -2.29 3.59
C ALA A 28 -4.34 -3.20 3.03
N SER A 29 -4.26 -4.46 3.48
CA SER A 29 -3.29 -5.48 3.03
C SER A 29 -3.12 -5.65 1.52
N ASP A 30 -4.10 -5.20 0.73
CA ASP A 30 -4.23 -5.41 -0.72
C ASP A 30 -4.58 -4.12 -1.50
N ARG A 31 -4.47 -2.93 -0.89
CA ARG A 31 -4.85 -1.67 -1.56
C ARG A 31 -3.99 -0.47 -1.18
N VAL A 32 -3.48 0.23 -2.19
CA VAL A 32 -2.99 1.62 -2.07
C VAL A 32 -4.05 2.56 -2.61
N SER A 33 -4.50 3.51 -1.79
CA SER A 33 -5.47 4.54 -2.17
C SER A 33 -4.76 5.86 -2.43
N LEU A 34 -4.89 6.36 -3.65
CA LEU A 34 -4.44 7.69 -4.06
C LEU A 34 -5.59 8.69 -3.93
N LYS A 35 -5.31 9.87 -3.38
CA LYS A 35 -6.24 11.01 -3.32
C LYS A 35 -5.57 12.23 -3.92
N PHE A 36 -6.33 13.01 -4.70
CA PHE A 36 -5.83 14.19 -5.41
C PHE A 36 -6.98 15.08 -5.89
N SER A 37 -6.63 16.26 -6.38
CA SER A 37 -7.45 17.01 -7.33
C SER A 37 -6.57 17.47 -8.50
N ALA A 38 -7.16 17.59 -9.69
CA ALA A 38 -6.47 18.09 -10.87
C ALA A 38 -7.37 19.12 -11.57
N GLU A 39 -7.15 20.40 -11.28
CA GLU A 39 -7.90 21.47 -11.90
C GLU A 39 -7.57 21.56 -13.39
N ARG A 40 -8.60 21.81 -14.21
CA ARG A 40 -8.47 22.01 -15.66
C ARG A 40 -7.89 20.81 -16.41
N ALA A 41 -7.79 19.64 -15.78
CA ALA A 41 -7.38 18.41 -16.43
C ALA A 41 -8.51 17.86 -17.31
N ALA A 42 -8.16 17.39 -18.50
CA ALA A 42 -9.04 16.57 -19.33
C ALA A 42 -8.86 15.08 -18.98
N THR A 43 -7.63 14.67 -18.69
CA THR A 43 -7.27 13.29 -18.31
C THR A 43 -6.19 13.30 -17.23
N ILE A 44 -6.11 12.20 -16.47
CA ILE A 44 -5.08 11.96 -15.46
C ILE A 44 -4.48 10.58 -15.71
N GLU A 45 -3.16 10.54 -15.89
CA GLU A 45 -2.39 9.30 -15.99
C GLU A 45 -1.84 8.95 -14.61
N VAL A 46 -2.03 7.70 -14.17
CA VAL A 46 -1.50 7.20 -12.90
C VAL A 46 -0.29 6.33 -13.18
N TYR A 47 0.83 6.64 -12.51
CA TYR A 47 2.07 5.90 -12.60
C TYR A 47 2.42 5.24 -11.27
N ARG A 48 2.95 4.01 -11.37
CA ARG A 48 3.61 3.29 -10.27
C ARG A 48 4.96 2.80 -10.76
N ASP A 49 6.03 3.15 -10.04
CA ASP A 49 7.42 2.81 -10.36
C ASP A 49 7.81 3.12 -11.82
N SER A 50 7.35 4.28 -12.31
CA SER A 50 7.55 4.77 -13.68
C SER A 50 6.74 4.06 -14.78
N GLU A 51 5.96 3.05 -14.45
CA GLU A 51 5.01 2.43 -15.38
C GLU A 51 3.63 3.06 -15.24
N LYS A 52 2.99 3.39 -16.38
CA LYS A 52 1.60 3.84 -16.37
C LYS A 52 0.68 2.65 -16.07
N ILE A 53 -0.15 2.78 -15.04
CA ILE A 53 -1.05 1.71 -14.58
C ILE A 53 -2.54 2.02 -14.80
N ALA A 54 -2.89 3.29 -15.01
CA ALA A 54 -4.26 3.71 -15.30
C ALA A 54 -4.33 5.04 -16.05
N ASP A 55 -5.44 5.22 -16.76
CA ASP A 55 -5.90 6.49 -17.33
C ASP A 55 -7.28 6.80 -16.72
N LEU A 56 -7.45 8.02 -16.20
CA LEU A 56 -8.65 8.46 -15.50
C LEU A 56 -9.24 9.71 -16.17
N PRO A 57 -10.55 9.95 -16.04
CA PRO A 57 -11.14 11.25 -16.35
C PRO A 57 -10.48 12.36 -15.53
N GLY A 58 -10.33 13.56 -16.11
CA GLY A 58 -9.77 14.72 -15.42
C GLY A 58 -10.53 15.18 -14.18
N THR A 59 -11.78 14.74 -14.02
CA THR A 59 -12.62 15.01 -12.84
C THR A 59 -12.42 14.02 -11.69
N SER A 60 -11.60 12.99 -11.87
CA SER A 60 -11.32 12.03 -10.79
C SER A 60 -10.60 12.69 -9.63
N THR A 61 -10.94 12.26 -8.41
CA THR A 61 -10.34 12.74 -7.16
C THR A 61 -9.68 11.63 -6.35
N TRP A 62 -9.77 10.39 -6.83
CA TRP A 62 -9.21 9.22 -6.16
C TRP A 62 -8.92 8.09 -7.15
N PHE A 63 -8.04 7.17 -6.75
CA PHE A 63 -7.75 5.92 -7.45
C PHE A 63 -7.29 4.85 -6.46
N ASP A 64 -7.80 3.64 -6.61
CA ASP A 64 -7.37 2.48 -5.83
C ASP A 64 -6.52 1.54 -6.69
N ASP A 65 -5.26 1.37 -6.31
CA ASP A 65 -4.38 0.35 -6.88
C ASP A 65 -4.47 -0.94 -6.07
N THR A 66 -5.00 -1.98 -6.69
CA THR A 66 -5.11 -3.35 -6.14
C THR A 66 -4.22 -4.36 -6.87
N LYS A 67 -3.47 -3.92 -7.89
CA LYS A 67 -2.67 -4.79 -8.77
C LYS A 67 -1.18 -4.69 -8.45
N PHE A 68 -0.82 -4.73 -7.18
CA PHE A 68 0.57 -4.74 -6.71
C PHE A 68 0.88 -6.02 -5.95
N LYS A 69 2.16 -6.27 -5.68
CA LYS A 69 2.61 -7.39 -4.85
C LYS A 69 3.10 -6.87 -3.50
N PRO A 70 2.85 -7.58 -2.38
CA PRO A 70 3.58 -7.34 -1.14
C PRO A 70 5.09 -7.21 -1.42
N SER A 71 5.70 -6.10 -1.01
CA SER A 71 7.12 -5.81 -1.28
C SER A 71 7.84 -5.22 -0.07
N THR A 72 9.14 -5.51 0.06
CA THR A 72 10.05 -4.83 0.99
C THR A 72 10.57 -3.50 0.45
N THR A 73 10.50 -3.29 -0.87
CA THR A 73 10.79 -2.02 -1.52
C THR A 73 9.52 -1.16 -1.56
N PRO A 74 9.62 0.16 -1.29
CA PRO A 74 8.51 1.07 -1.46
C PRO A 74 8.04 1.12 -2.91
N TYR A 75 6.73 1.27 -3.11
CA TYR A 75 6.16 1.68 -4.39
C TYR A 75 6.17 3.19 -4.51
N ASN A 76 6.50 3.70 -5.69
CA ASN A 76 6.54 5.14 -5.97
C ASN A 76 5.39 5.52 -6.88
N TYR A 77 4.48 6.37 -6.39
CA TYR A 77 3.34 6.83 -7.16
C TYR A 77 3.52 8.27 -7.62
N LYS A 78 3.04 8.54 -8.83
CA LYS A 78 2.97 9.87 -9.43
C LYS A 78 1.73 9.94 -10.31
N ILE A 79 1.12 11.10 -10.42
CA ILE A 79 0.10 11.36 -11.45
C ILE A 79 0.56 12.45 -12.41
N ILE A 80 0.12 12.35 -13.67
CA ILE A 80 0.31 13.39 -14.69
C ILE A 80 -1.08 13.82 -15.16
N ALA A 81 -1.42 15.08 -14.96
CA ALA A 81 -2.65 15.66 -15.47
C ALA A 81 -2.40 16.28 -16.84
N ARG A 82 -3.29 16.07 -17.81
CA ARG A 82 -3.16 16.59 -19.18
C ARG A 82 -4.37 17.40 -19.62
N ASN A 83 -4.13 18.46 -20.39
CA ASN A 83 -5.16 19.20 -21.11
C ASN A 83 -4.60 19.69 -22.47
N GLY A 84 -4.87 18.93 -23.54
CA GLY A 84 -4.18 19.10 -24.82
C GLY A 84 -2.69 18.78 -24.66
N ASP A 85 -1.84 19.64 -25.22
CA ASP A 85 -0.37 19.48 -25.14
C ASP A 85 0.23 19.95 -23.80
N LYS A 86 -0.60 20.53 -22.91
CA LYS A 86 -0.17 21.03 -21.60
C LYS A 86 -0.33 19.95 -20.53
N GLN A 87 0.64 19.86 -19.62
CA GLN A 87 0.63 18.89 -18.53
C GLN A 87 1.13 19.51 -17.21
N ASP A 88 0.77 18.85 -16.12
CA ASP A 88 1.34 19.05 -14.79
C ASP A 88 1.63 17.68 -14.15
N GLU A 89 2.62 17.63 -13.28
CA GLU A 89 3.05 16.38 -12.62
C GLU A 89 3.02 16.55 -11.11
N SER A 90 2.49 15.54 -10.41
CA SER A 90 2.58 15.53 -8.95
C SER A 90 4.02 15.28 -8.50
N PRO A 91 4.38 15.65 -7.26
CA PRO A 91 5.50 15.04 -6.57
C PRO A 91 5.36 13.52 -6.53
N VAL A 92 6.49 12.82 -6.43
CA VAL A 92 6.50 11.37 -6.21
C VAL A 92 6.17 11.09 -4.75
N HIS A 93 5.19 10.20 -4.51
CA HIS A 93 4.83 9.73 -3.18
C HIS A 93 5.23 8.26 -3.01
N SER A 94 6.11 7.98 -2.06
CA SER A 94 6.57 6.61 -1.79
C SER A 94 5.76 5.99 -0.65
N ILE A 95 5.21 4.80 -0.88
CA ILE A 95 4.46 4.03 0.12
C ILE A 95 5.07 2.65 0.29
N ARG A 96 5.12 2.14 1.52
CA ARG A 96 5.51 0.76 1.82
C ARG A 96 4.25 -0.06 2.03
N THR A 97 4.20 -1.25 1.44
CA THR A 97 3.11 -2.22 1.61
C THR A 97 3.53 -3.28 2.60
N ALA A 98 2.57 -3.98 3.22
CA ALA A 98 2.84 -5.20 3.98
C ALA A 98 3.74 -6.13 3.17
N SER A 99 4.87 -6.54 3.77
CA SER A 99 5.80 -7.45 3.12
C SER A 99 5.31 -8.90 3.25
N ASN A 100 5.40 -9.70 2.18
CA ASN A 100 5.23 -11.15 2.26
C ASN A 100 6.52 -11.89 2.66
N ALA A 101 7.54 -11.17 3.15
CA ALA A 101 8.78 -11.77 3.57
C ALA A 101 8.52 -12.84 4.64
N ALA A 102 9.20 -13.98 4.51
CA ALA A 102 9.15 -15.03 5.51
C ALA A 102 9.55 -14.46 6.89
N ILE A 103 8.82 -14.86 7.94
CA ILE A 103 9.21 -14.58 9.32
C ILE A 103 10.54 -15.29 9.58
N LYS A 104 11.51 -14.55 10.11
CA LYS A 104 12.86 -15.05 10.41
C LYS A 104 13.12 -15.07 11.91
N ASP A 105 14.20 -15.75 12.30
CA ASP A 105 14.78 -15.72 13.65
C ASP A 105 13.81 -16.14 14.76
N LEU A 106 12.86 -17.03 14.45
CA LEU A 106 11.99 -17.62 15.46
C LEU A 106 12.85 -18.42 16.45
N LYS A 107 12.81 -18.01 17.71
CA LYS A 107 13.60 -18.62 18.78
C LYS A 107 12.86 -18.60 20.11
N VAL A 108 13.24 -19.55 20.97
CA VAL A 108 12.87 -19.54 22.39
C VAL A 108 13.75 -18.52 23.11
N THR A 109 13.15 -17.60 23.85
CA THR A 109 13.85 -16.57 24.62
C THR A 109 13.85 -16.86 26.12
N SER A 110 12.87 -17.62 26.62
CA SER A 110 12.80 -18.01 28.02
C SER A 110 12.08 -19.35 28.18
N LYS A 111 12.50 -20.13 29.16
CA LYS A 111 11.83 -21.35 29.61
C LYS A 111 11.64 -21.26 31.12
N LYS A 112 10.42 -21.45 31.56
CA LYS A 112 10.01 -21.55 32.96
C LYS A 112 9.24 -22.84 33.16
N LYS A 113 8.98 -23.20 34.42
CA LYS A 113 8.28 -24.43 34.79
C LYS A 113 6.92 -24.59 34.08
N THR A 114 6.18 -23.50 33.93
CA THR A 114 4.81 -23.50 33.37
C THR A 114 4.66 -22.58 32.15
N SER A 115 5.76 -22.09 31.58
CA SER A 115 5.70 -21.22 30.41
C SER A 115 6.96 -21.22 29.56
N VAL A 116 6.78 -20.92 28.27
CA VAL A 116 7.86 -20.72 27.29
C VAL A 116 7.60 -19.43 26.54
N SER A 117 8.64 -18.63 26.33
CA SER A 117 8.57 -17.39 25.56
C SER A 117 9.28 -17.54 24.23
N PHE A 118 8.66 -17.02 23.18
CA PHE A 118 9.18 -17.00 21.82
C PHE A 118 9.34 -15.56 21.33
N ALA A 119 10.31 -15.34 20.46
CA ALA A 119 10.45 -14.09 19.71
C ALA A 119 10.85 -14.40 18.26
N TRP A 120 10.51 -13.50 17.36
CA TRP A 120 10.85 -13.56 15.94
C TRP A 120 11.13 -12.17 15.39
N SER A 121 11.64 -12.09 14.17
CA SER A 121 11.95 -10.82 13.51
C SER A 121 10.68 -10.12 13.01
N LYS A 122 10.66 -8.79 13.14
CA LYS A 122 9.57 -7.93 12.62
C LYS A 122 9.50 -8.03 11.10
N VAL A 123 8.30 -8.25 10.57
CA VAL A 123 7.99 -8.11 9.14
C VAL A 123 7.49 -6.69 8.89
N LEU A 124 8.03 -6.03 7.85
CA LEU A 124 7.70 -4.66 7.50
C LEU A 124 6.20 -4.53 7.17
N GLU A 125 5.54 -3.53 7.77
CA GLU A 125 4.10 -3.27 7.63
C GLU A 125 3.18 -4.49 7.90
N ALA A 126 3.65 -5.51 8.62
CA ALA A 126 2.79 -6.62 9.03
C ALA A 126 1.83 -6.16 10.14
N GLU A 127 0.52 -6.29 9.87
CA GLU A 127 -0.54 -5.90 10.82
C GLU A 127 -0.68 -6.89 11.97
N LYS A 128 -0.48 -8.19 11.71
CA LYS A 128 -0.60 -9.27 12.69
C LYS A 128 0.22 -10.51 12.31
N TYR A 129 0.49 -11.32 13.32
CA TYR A 129 1.11 -12.65 13.22
C TYR A 129 0.12 -13.69 13.72
N LYS A 130 -0.03 -14.78 12.96
CA LYS A 130 -0.70 -15.99 13.42
C LYS A 130 0.37 -16.97 13.90
N VAL A 131 0.23 -17.44 15.14
CA VAL A 131 1.14 -18.40 15.77
C VAL A 131 0.38 -19.68 16.06
N ASP A 132 0.68 -20.71 15.28
CA ASP A 132 0.18 -22.07 15.51
C ASP A 132 1.11 -22.79 16.50
N ILE A 133 0.53 -23.25 17.62
CA ILE A 133 1.25 -23.86 18.74
C ILE A 133 0.86 -25.33 18.82
N LYS A 134 1.86 -26.21 18.90
CA LYS A 134 1.68 -27.64 19.20
C LYS A 134 2.48 -28.00 20.44
N ILE A 135 1.79 -28.41 21.50
CA ILE A 135 2.36 -28.93 22.74
C ILE A 135 2.28 -30.45 22.69
N ILE A 136 3.39 -31.12 22.98
CA ILE A 136 3.47 -32.59 23.05
C ILE A 136 3.97 -32.95 24.45
N ARG A 137 3.15 -33.67 25.20
CA ARG A 137 3.50 -34.22 26.51
C ARG A 137 4.30 -35.51 26.31
N LYS A 138 5.50 -35.58 26.88
CA LYS A 138 6.41 -36.72 26.62
C LYS A 138 5.94 -37.99 27.32
N GLU A 139 5.36 -37.83 28.49
CA GLU A 139 4.91 -38.87 29.40
C GLU A 139 3.61 -39.55 28.95
N THR A 140 2.66 -38.78 28.42
CA THR A 140 1.37 -39.32 27.94
C THR A 140 1.27 -39.43 26.42
N GLY A 141 2.17 -38.76 25.68
CA GLY A 141 2.04 -38.58 24.22
C GLY A 141 0.90 -37.62 23.82
N GLU A 142 0.20 -37.04 24.78
CA GLU A 142 -0.93 -36.14 24.54
C GLU A 142 -0.47 -34.90 23.76
N THR A 143 -1.26 -34.53 22.76
CA THR A 143 -0.99 -33.37 21.91
C THR A 143 -2.08 -32.34 22.10
N GLU A 144 -1.69 -31.10 22.37
CA GLU A 144 -2.58 -29.94 22.41
C GLU A 144 -2.17 -28.97 21.31
N THR A 145 -3.11 -28.58 20.45
CA THR A 145 -2.89 -27.59 19.39
C THR A 145 -3.74 -26.36 19.63
N SER A 146 -3.16 -25.18 19.44
CA SER A 146 -3.90 -23.91 19.48
C SER A 146 -3.34 -22.92 18.47
N SER A 147 -4.10 -21.87 18.17
CA SER A 147 -3.68 -20.77 17.32
C SER A 147 -3.93 -19.46 18.06
N LYS A 148 -2.96 -18.55 18.04
CA LYS A 148 -3.10 -17.18 18.59
C LYS A 148 -2.74 -16.15 17.52
N GLU A 149 -3.44 -15.02 17.52
CA GLU A 149 -3.04 -13.84 16.75
C GLU A 149 -2.39 -12.81 17.68
N THR A 150 -1.36 -12.11 17.21
CA THR A 150 -0.67 -11.05 17.95
C THR A 150 -0.13 -9.99 17.00
N THR A 151 -0.03 -8.74 17.44
CA THR A 151 0.65 -7.67 16.70
C THR A 151 2.12 -7.50 17.14
N SER A 152 2.49 -8.14 18.25
CA SER A 152 3.85 -8.16 18.79
C SER A 152 4.73 -9.18 18.06
N THR A 153 6.05 -8.97 18.10
CA THR A 153 7.05 -9.91 17.59
C THR A 153 7.50 -10.94 18.63
N SER A 154 6.59 -11.27 19.55
CA SER A 154 6.82 -12.20 20.65
C SER A 154 5.50 -12.80 21.13
N LEU A 155 5.61 -13.98 21.73
CA LEU A 155 4.49 -14.66 22.36
C LEU A 155 4.96 -15.44 23.58
N VAL A 156 4.20 -15.34 24.66
CA VAL A 156 4.34 -16.22 25.82
C VAL A 156 3.28 -17.29 25.75
N VAL A 157 3.71 -18.55 25.77
CA VAL A 157 2.85 -19.70 25.98
C VAL A 157 2.94 -20.07 27.46
N ASP A 158 1.87 -19.81 28.18
CA ASP A 158 1.70 -20.03 29.61
C ASP A 158 0.76 -21.20 29.91
N GLY A 159 0.55 -21.50 31.20
CA GLY A 159 -0.35 -22.56 31.63
C GLY A 159 0.13 -23.97 31.27
N LEU A 160 1.41 -24.16 30.95
CA LEU A 160 1.96 -25.47 30.64
C LEU A 160 1.91 -26.36 31.87
N LYS A 161 1.32 -27.55 31.72
CA LYS A 161 1.32 -28.58 32.76
C LYS A 161 2.72 -29.15 32.92
N THR A 162 3.06 -29.51 34.15
CA THR A 162 4.35 -30.07 34.56
C THR A 162 4.32 -31.57 34.73
#